data_AF-A0A1S3R559-F1
#
_entry.id   AF-A0A1S3R559-F1
#
_cell.length_a   1.000
_cell.length_b   1.000
_cell.length_c   1.000
_cell.angle_alpha   90.00
_cell.angle_beta   90.00
_cell.angle_gamma   90.00
#
_symmetry.space_group_name_H-M   'P 1'
#
loop_
_entity.id
_entity.type
_entity.pdbx_description
1 polymer ?
#
loop_
_entity_poly.entity_id
_entity_poly.type
_entity_poly.pdbx_seq_one_letter_code
_entity_poly.pdbx_strand_id
1 'polypeptide(L)'
;MYYGLSNFYQNHQRNVKSRDDGQLNGDPHLSNDTLELYYIDPNGTRIQIPLKGIAWSTDKHVKFRNPGGNPNLTSAFQGTTKPINWRKPVYELDTDAENNGFINEDFVWMRTAALPIFCKLYRIIQKNNNVMPTLPQGNYTLDVTYNILSQ
;
A
#
# COMPACT_ATOMS: atom_id res chain seq x y z
N MET A 1 -11.97 2.05 0.84
CA MET A 1 -11.44 3.22 1.58
C MET A 1 -10.38 3.90 0.72
N TYR A 2 -10.41 5.23 0.63
CA TYR A 2 -9.44 6.02 -0.12
C TYR A 2 -8.75 6.99 0.82
N TYR A 3 -7.48 7.28 0.57
CA TYR A 3 -6.82 8.45 1.14
C TYR A 3 -6.66 9.52 0.06
N GLY A 4 -6.80 10.77 0.47
CA GLY A 4 -6.65 11.94 -0.39
C GLY A 4 -5.39 12.70 -0.04
N LEU A 5 -4.62 13.10 -1.05
CA LEU A 5 -3.51 14.03 -0.89
C LEU A 5 -3.80 15.29 -1.71
N SER A 6 -3.41 16.42 -1.15
CA SER A 6 -3.51 17.73 -1.79
C SER A 6 -2.12 18.38 -1.82
N ASN A 7 -1.91 19.27 -2.78
CA ASN A 7 -0.62 19.95 -3.00
C ASN A 7 0.55 18.99 -3.28
N PHE A 8 0.29 17.84 -3.91
CA PHE A 8 1.32 16.83 -4.21
C PHE A 8 1.40 16.53 -5.71
N TYR A 9 2.46 17.01 -6.36
CA TYR A 9 2.60 17.00 -7.82
C TYR A 9 3.34 15.75 -8.34
N GLN A 10 2.65 14.59 -8.39
CA GLN A 10 3.23 13.37 -8.97
C GLN A 10 3.56 13.50 -10.47
N ASN A 11 2.84 14.36 -11.18
CA ASN A 11 2.96 14.59 -12.63
C ASN A 11 4.13 15.51 -13.03
N HIS A 12 4.91 16.01 -12.08
CA HIS A 12 6.06 16.86 -12.38
C HIS A 12 7.09 16.10 -13.25
N GLN A 13 7.63 16.74 -14.29
CA GLN A 13 8.49 16.06 -15.29
C GLN A 13 9.70 15.34 -14.68
N ARG A 14 10.31 15.92 -13.63
CA ARG A 14 11.42 15.27 -12.91
C ARG A 14 10.98 14.00 -12.17
N ASN A 15 9.76 13.98 -11.62
CA ASN A 15 9.20 12.83 -10.90
C ASN A 15 8.82 11.70 -11.86
N VAL A 16 8.32 12.06 -13.04
CA VAL A 16 7.98 11.09 -14.09
C VAL A 16 9.23 10.50 -14.74
N LYS A 17 10.30 11.29 -14.91
CA LYS A 17 11.58 10.84 -15.51
C LYS A 17 12.52 10.12 -14.53
N SER A 18 12.41 10.36 -13.23
CA SER A 18 13.18 9.66 -12.18
C SER A 18 12.63 8.26 -11.89
N ARG A 19 12.21 7.55 -12.94
CA ARG A 19 11.61 6.23 -12.87
C ARG A 19 12.30 5.35 -13.89
N ASP A 20 13.11 4.42 -13.41
CA ASP A 20 13.63 3.34 -14.25
C ASP A 20 12.67 2.16 -14.17
N ASP A 21 11.92 1.88 -15.25
CA ASP A 21 10.97 0.75 -15.28
C ASP A 21 11.67 -0.62 -15.19
N GLY A 22 12.99 -0.69 -15.43
CA GLY A 22 13.81 -1.90 -15.30
C GLY A 22 14.33 -2.18 -13.89
N GLN A 23 14.42 -1.17 -13.02
CA GLN A 23 14.92 -1.26 -11.64
C GLN A 23 13.92 -0.80 -10.57
N LEU A 24 12.82 -0.15 -10.95
CA LEU A 24 11.85 0.59 -10.12
C LEU A 24 12.23 0.79 -8.65
N ASN A 25 13.20 1.69 -8.45
CA ASN A 25 13.53 2.23 -7.15
C ASN A 25 13.92 3.72 -7.22
N GLY A 26 13.23 4.55 -6.42
CA GLY A 26 13.62 5.91 -5.99
C GLY A 26 13.07 7.06 -6.86
N ASP A 27 12.05 7.84 -6.45
CA ASP A 27 11.76 8.42 -5.13
C ASP A 27 10.27 8.29 -4.76
N PRO A 28 9.92 7.56 -3.69
CA PRO A 28 8.57 7.57 -3.19
C PRO A 28 8.54 8.19 -1.80
N HIS A 29 7.95 9.39 -1.71
CA HIS A 29 7.15 9.78 -0.56
C HIS A 29 5.92 8.83 -0.47
N LEU A 30 6.16 7.56 -0.16
CA LEU A 30 5.09 6.62 0.15
C LEU A 30 4.40 7.08 1.42
N SER A 31 3.07 7.14 1.40
CA SER A 31 2.31 7.12 2.65
C SER A 31 2.54 5.74 3.27
N ASN A 32 3.43 5.68 4.25
CA ASN A 32 3.61 4.54 5.17
C ASN A 32 2.55 4.61 6.28
N ASP A 33 1.45 5.33 6.08
CA ASP A 33 0.45 5.43 7.13
C ASP A 33 -0.28 4.09 7.23
N THR A 34 -0.37 3.55 8.45
CA THR A 34 -1.15 2.34 8.70
C THR A 34 -2.54 2.75 9.17
N LEU A 35 -3.57 2.21 8.51
CA LEU A 35 -4.98 2.45 8.85
C LEU A 35 -5.60 1.14 9.32
N GLU A 36 -6.07 1.13 10.57
CA GLU A 36 -6.75 -0.02 11.17
C GLU A 36 -8.20 0.36 11.49
N LEU A 37 -9.14 -0.40 10.93
CA LEU A 37 -10.57 -0.15 11.09
C LEU A 37 -11.16 -1.13 12.12
N TYR A 38 -11.94 -0.58 13.05
CA TYR A 38 -12.63 -1.34 14.09
C TYR A 38 -14.12 -1.02 14.11
N TYR A 39 -14.94 -2.06 14.28
CA TYR A 39 -16.34 -1.93 14.68
C TYR A 39 -16.44 -2.01 16.20
N ILE A 40 -17.27 -1.16 16.79
CA ILE A 40 -17.56 -1.16 18.22
C ILE A 40 -18.89 -1.87 18.43
N ASP A 41 -18.86 -3.03 19.07
CA ASP A 41 -20.07 -3.76 19.39
C ASP A 41 -20.91 -3.00 20.48
N PRO A 42 -22.19 -3.34 20.65
CA PRO A 42 -23.02 -2.72 21.70
C PRO A 42 -22.49 -2.92 23.13
N ASN A 43 -21.57 -3.86 23.34
CA ASN A 43 -20.93 -4.14 24.62
C ASN A 43 -19.62 -3.34 24.82
N GLY A 44 -19.19 -2.55 23.83
CA GLY A 44 -17.96 -1.75 23.83
C GLY A 44 -16.71 -2.47 23.32
N THR A 45 -16.80 -3.71 22.85
CA THR A 45 -15.68 -4.50 22.31
C THR A 45 -15.29 -3.99 20.93
N ARG A 46 -13.98 -3.87 20.69
CA ARG A 46 -13.40 -3.51 19.39
C ARG A 46 -13.19 -4.77 18.54
N ILE A 47 -13.89 -4.86 17.42
CA ILE A 47 -13.74 -5.95 16.44
C ILE A 47 -13.00 -5.41 15.22
N GLN A 48 -11.81 -5.94 14.92
CA GLN A 48 -11.02 -5.51 13.77
C GLN A 48 -11.68 -5.95 12.46
N ILE A 49 -11.81 -5.01 11.52
CA ILE A 49 -12.31 -5.28 10.17
C ILE A 49 -11.11 -5.47 9.25
N PRO A 50 -10.94 -6.67 8.65
CA PRO A 50 -9.82 -6.92 7.77
C PRO A 50 -9.95 -6.10 6.49
N LEU A 51 -8.87 -5.40 6.18
CA LEU A 51 -8.74 -4.52 5.03
C LEU A 51 -7.74 -5.15 4.04
N LYS A 52 -8.18 -5.55 2.84
CA LYS A 52 -7.33 -6.25 1.84
C LYS A 52 -7.65 -5.84 0.40
N GLY A 53 -6.73 -6.10 -0.53
CA GLY A 53 -7.01 -6.16 -1.97
C GLY A 53 -7.07 -4.81 -2.66
N ILE A 54 -5.92 -4.13 -2.82
CA ILE A 54 -5.85 -2.85 -3.56
C ILE A 54 -5.11 -2.90 -4.88
N ALA A 55 -4.26 -3.92 -5.10
CA ALA A 55 -3.59 -4.02 -6.38
C ALA A 55 -4.59 -4.38 -7.47
N TRP A 56 -4.54 -3.64 -8.57
CA TRP A 56 -5.18 -4.04 -9.80
C TRP A 56 -4.64 -5.42 -10.21
N SER A 57 -5.49 -6.30 -10.72
CA SER A 57 -5.05 -7.64 -11.12
C SER A 57 -3.90 -7.59 -12.13
N THR A 58 -3.87 -6.59 -13.00
CA THR A 58 -2.77 -6.38 -13.95
C THR A 58 -1.47 -5.96 -13.27
N ASP A 59 -1.51 -5.15 -12.22
CA ASP A 59 -0.32 -4.77 -11.46
C ASP A 59 0.26 -5.98 -10.72
N LYS A 60 -0.63 -6.76 -10.08
CA LYS A 60 -0.25 -7.94 -9.29
C LYS A 60 0.28 -9.10 -10.14
N HIS A 61 -0.29 -9.35 -11.32
CA HIS A 61 0.01 -10.56 -12.10
C HIS A 61 0.84 -10.31 -13.37
N VAL A 62 0.91 -9.06 -13.85
CA VAL A 62 1.53 -8.75 -15.15
C VAL A 62 2.67 -7.76 -15.02
N LYS A 63 2.45 -6.63 -14.33
CA LYS A 63 3.36 -5.49 -14.40
C LYS A 63 4.53 -5.57 -13.41
N PHE A 64 4.30 -6.01 -12.18
CA PHE A 64 5.33 -6.10 -11.16
C PHE A 64 5.66 -7.56 -10.85
N ARG A 65 6.96 -7.86 -10.69
CA ARG A 65 7.45 -9.20 -10.34
C ARG A 65 8.69 -9.08 -9.48
N ASN A 66 8.83 -10.02 -8.54
CA ASN A 66 10.07 -10.17 -7.78
C ASN A 66 11.17 -10.78 -8.67
N PRO A 67 12.43 -10.38 -8.49
CA PRO A 67 13.54 -10.89 -9.28
C PRO A 67 13.80 -12.38 -9.02
N GLY A 68 14.25 -13.09 -10.06
CA GLY A 68 14.86 -14.42 -9.94
C GLY A 68 13.93 -15.60 -9.63
N GLY A 69 12.61 -15.41 -9.51
CA GLY A 69 11.66 -16.50 -9.23
C GLY A 69 11.94 -17.28 -7.94
N ASN A 70 12.83 -16.76 -7.10
CA ASN A 70 13.33 -17.41 -5.90
C ASN A 70 12.36 -17.11 -4.75
N PRO A 71 11.89 -18.12 -3.99
CA PRO A 71 11.04 -17.89 -2.83
C PRO A 71 11.74 -17.09 -1.71
N ASN A 72 13.08 -17.07 -1.67
CA ASN A 72 13.84 -16.25 -0.72
C ASN A 72 14.17 -14.88 -1.31
N LEU A 73 13.35 -13.89 -0.97
CA LEU A 73 13.53 -12.51 -1.43
C LEU A 73 14.86 -11.89 -0.96
N THR A 74 15.36 -12.23 0.23
CA THR A 74 16.63 -11.68 0.74
C THR A 74 17.80 -12.02 -0.16
N SER A 75 17.83 -13.24 -0.69
CA SER A 75 18.83 -13.66 -1.69
C SER A 75 18.58 -13.02 -3.05
N ALA A 76 17.33 -12.88 -3.46
CA ALA A 76 16.97 -12.27 -4.74
C ALA A 76 17.35 -10.78 -4.83
N PHE A 77 17.37 -10.08 -3.70
CA PHE A 77 17.74 -8.68 -3.58
C PHE A 77 19.19 -8.47 -3.08
N GLN A 78 20.00 -9.53 -3.03
CA GLN A 78 21.39 -9.42 -2.61
C GLN A 78 22.18 -8.46 -3.52
N GLY A 79 22.93 -7.54 -2.92
CA GLY A 79 23.68 -6.52 -3.65
C GLY A 79 22.87 -5.26 -4.03
N THR A 80 21.58 -5.22 -3.69
CA THR A 80 20.76 -4.00 -3.78
C THR A 80 20.69 -3.28 -2.44
N THR A 81 20.31 -2.00 -2.45
CA THR A 81 20.07 -1.21 -1.23
C THR A 81 18.68 -0.60 -1.25
N LYS A 82 18.11 -0.42 -0.07
CA LYS A 82 16.82 0.26 0.09
C LYS A 82 16.95 1.75 -0.23
N PRO A 83 15.87 2.42 -0.66
CA PRO A 83 15.86 3.88 -0.74
C PRO A 83 16.17 4.54 0.58
N ILE A 84 16.69 5.77 0.49
CA ILE A 84 17.14 6.57 1.65
C ILE A 84 16.02 6.72 2.69
N ASN A 85 14.81 7.06 2.25
CA ASN A 85 13.68 7.37 3.14
C ASN A 85 12.91 6.13 3.63
N TRP A 86 13.33 4.91 3.25
CA TRP A 86 12.63 3.69 3.65
C TRP A 86 13.15 3.19 5.00
N ARG A 87 12.26 2.84 5.94
CA ARG A 87 12.68 2.22 7.21
C ARG A 87 13.14 0.77 7.00
N LYS A 88 12.45 0.04 6.12
CA LYS A 88 12.70 -1.37 5.80
C LYS A 88 13.00 -1.54 4.31
N PRO A 89 13.78 -2.54 3.90
CA PRO A 89 13.93 -2.89 2.49
C PRO A 89 12.64 -3.47 1.91
N VAL A 90 12.57 -3.51 0.58
CA VAL A 90 11.37 -3.92 -0.16
C VAL A 90 10.90 -5.35 0.11
N TYR A 91 11.82 -6.23 0.47
CA TYR A 91 11.55 -7.63 0.80
C TYR A 91 11.18 -7.86 2.27
N GLU A 92 11.02 -6.80 3.07
CA GLU A 92 10.57 -6.84 4.47
C GLU A 92 9.31 -5.98 4.70
N LEU A 93 8.58 -5.65 3.64
CA LEU A 93 7.39 -4.80 3.71
C LEU A 93 6.19 -5.55 4.29
N ASP A 94 6.04 -6.83 3.99
CA ASP A 94 4.95 -7.67 4.50
C ASP A 94 5.48 -9.04 4.93
N THR A 95 4.78 -9.67 5.88
CA THR A 95 4.97 -11.06 6.27
C THR A 95 4.38 -12.05 5.27
N ASP A 96 3.36 -11.64 4.51
CA ASP A 96 2.75 -12.45 3.45
C ASP A 96 3.63 -12.44 2.20
N ALA A 97 4.16 -13.60 1.81
CA ALA A 97 5.03 -13.76 0.64
C ALA A 97 4.34 -13.35 -0.68
N GLU A 98 3.01 -13.50 -0.78
CA GLU A 98 2.20 -13.11 -1.94
C GLU A 98 1.94 -11.59 -2.00
N ASN A 99 2.35 -10.86 -0.97
CA ASN A 99 2.22 -9.41 -0.84
C ASN A 99 3.54 -8.74 -0.44
N ASN A 100 4.70 -9.32 -0.78
CA ASN A 100 6.00 -8.80 -0.37
C ASN A 100 6.96 -8.61 -1.56
N GLY A 101 7.95 -7.73 -1.44
CA GLY A 101 8.78 -7.31 -2.56
C GLY A 101 8.05 -6.33 -3.49
N PHE A 102 8.37 -6.35 -4.78
CA PHE A 102 7.78 -5.45 -5.78
C PHE A 102 6.32 -5.78 -6.13
N ILE A 103 5.82 -6.95 -5.75
CA ILE A 103 4.42 -7.34 -5.93
C ILE A 103 3.52 -6.85 -4.79
N ASN A 104 4.09 -6.21 -3.77
CA ASN A 104 3.33 -5.67 -2.65
C ASN A 104 2.26 -4.67 -3.14
N GLU A 105 1.05 -4.81 -2.61
CA GLU A 105 -0.12 -4.07 -3.07
C GLU A 105 -0.04 -2.55 -2.79
N ASP A 106 0.79 -2.12 -1.83
CA ASP A 106 0.99 -0.70 -1.53
C ASP A 106 1.79 0.04 -2.62
N PHE A 107 2.40 -0.69 -3.57
CA PHE A 107 2.99 -0.13 -4.78
C PHE A 107 1.96 0.48 -5.75
N VAL A 108 0.64 0.42 -5.48
CA VAL A 108 -0.38 1.26 -6.14
C VAL A 108 0.03 2.74 -6.15
N TRP A 109 0.85 3.17 -5.18
CA TRP A 109 1.48 4.50 -5.17
C TRP A 109 2.21 4.86 -6.47
N MET A 110 2.85 3.88 -7.12
CA MET A 110 3.63 4.03 -8.36
C MET A 110 2.80 4.38 -9.60
N ARG A 111 1.47 4.41 -9.51
CA ARG A 111 0.61 4.94 -10.58
C ARG A 111 0.51 6.46 -10.42
N THR A 112 1.29 7.20 -11.20
CA THR A 112 1.28 8.66 -11.20
C THR A 112 -0.13 9.22 -11.38
N ALA A 113 -0.59 10.00 -10.41
CA ALA A 113 -1.81 10.78 -10.52
C ALA A 113 -1.62 11.95 -11.49
N ALA A 114 -2.64 12.24 -12.29
CA ALA A 114 -2.59 13.31 -13.28
C ALA A 114 -2.71 14.72 -12.67
N LEU A 115 -3.29 14.82 -11.46
CA LEU A 115 -3.61 16.08 -10.79
C LEU A 115 -2.87 16.19 -9.44
N PRO A 116 -2.59 17.42 -8.94
CA PRO A 116 -1.95 17.65 -7.65
C PRO A 116 -2.83 17.39 -6.42
N ILE A 117 -4.13 17.19 -6.66
CA ILE A 117 -5.12 16.72 -5.69
C ILE A 117 -5.64 15.40 -6.24
N PHE A 118 -5.46 14.32 -5.49
CA PHE A 118 -5.90 12.99 -5.92
C PHE A 118 -6.26 12.10 -4.74
N CYS A 119 -7.11 11.12 -5.02
CA CYS A 119 -7.42 10.03 -4.13
C CYS A 119 -6.78 8.74 -4.65
N LYS A 120 -6.18 7.96 -3.76
CA LYS A 120 -5.70 6.61 -4.06
C LYS A 120 -6.43 5.60 -3.18
N LEU A 121 -6.71 4.45 -3.76
CA LEU A 121 -7.34 3.35 -3.05
C LEU A 121 -6.39 2.87 -1.95
N TYR A 122 -6.84 2.92 -0.69
CA TYR A 122 -6.06 2.44 0.45
C TYR A 122 -6.30 0.97 0.71
N ARG A 123 -7.56 0.57 0.91
CA ARG A 123 -7.98 -0.82 1.19
C ARG A 123 -9.44 -1.04 0.80
N ILE A 124 -9.78 -2.29 0.48
CA ILE A 124 -11.16 -2.73 0.24
C ILE A 124 -11.62 -3.59 1.42
N ILE A 125 -12.88 -3.40 1.82
CA ILE A 125 -13.56 -4.26 2.77
C ILE A 125 -14.25 -5.33 1.91
N GLN A 126 -13.78 -6.57 2.01
CA GLN A 126 -14.32 -7.67 1.23
C GLN A 126 -15.72 -8.01 1.70
N LYS A 127 -16.66 -8.11 0.75
CA LYS A 127 -18.04 -8.47 1.07
C LYS A 127 -18.07 -9.90 1.63
N ASN A 128 -18.71 -10.07 2.78
CA ASN A 128 -18.98 -11.39 3.31
C ASN A 128 -20.16 -12.03 2.54
N ASN A 129 -20.08 -13.34 2.25
CA ASN A 129 -21.14 -14.09 1.58
C ASN A 129 -22.37 -14.36 2.47
N ASN A 130 -22.32 -13.92 3.72
CA ASN A 130 -23.43 -14.01 4.66
C ASN A 130 -24.58 -13.07 4.28
N VAL A 131 -25.79 -13.39 4.78
CA VAL A 131 -27.02 -12.59 4.60
C VAL A 131 -26.91 -11.22 5.30
N MET A 132 -26.02 -11.11 6.30
CA MET A 132 -25.82 -9.89 7.07
C MET A 132 -24.94 -8.87 6.31
N PRO A 133 -25.20 -7.56 6.48
CA PRO A 133 -24.35 -6.53 5.89
C PRO A 133 -22.91 -6.67 6.39
N THR A 134 -21.95 -6.51 5.48
CA THR A 134 -20.51 -6.59 5.81
C THR A 134 -20.08 -5.52 6.80
N LEU A 135 -20.74 -4.36 6.75
CA LEU A 135 -20.62 -3.28 7.73
C LEU A 135 -21.99 -3.05 8.37
N PRO A 136 -22.24 -3.60 9.56
CA PRO A 136 -23.48 -3.36 10.28
C PRO A 136 -23.60 -1.88 10.71
N GLN A 137 -24.83 -1.43 10.98
CA GLN A 137 -25.02 -0.10 11.55
C GLN A 137 -24.43 -0.06 12.98
N GLY A 138 -23.62 0.95 13.27
CA GLY A 138 -23.04 1.15 14.60
C GLY A 138 -21.85 2.09 14.58
N ASN A 139 -21.09 2.08 15.67
CA ASN A 139 -19.93 2.94 15.85
C ASN A 139 -18.67 2.27 15.31
N TYR A 140 -17.82 3.08 14.70
CA TYR A 140 -16.56 2.64 14.11
C TYR A 140 -15.43 3.54 14.58
N THR A 141 -14.26 2.94 14.77
CA THR A 141 -13.02 3.65 15.07
C THR A 141 -12.01 3.36 13.98
N LEU A 142 -11.38 4.41 13.47
CA LEU A 142 -10.29 4.32 12.51
C LEU A 142 -9.02 4.83 13.19
N ASP A 143 -8.09 3.90 13.45
CA ASP A 143 -6.80 4.24 14.01
C ASP A 143 -5.83 4.52 12.85
N VAL A 144 -5.24 5.71 12.88
CA VAL A 144 -4.29 6.18 11.86
C VAL A 144 -2.92 6.34 12.50
N THR A 145 -1.95 5.56 12.09
CA THR A 145 -0.55 5.78 12.47
C THR A 145 0.13 6.59 11.39
N TYR A 146 0.37 7.87 11.68
CA TYR A 146 1.08 8.76 10.76
C TYR A 146 2.58 8.45 10.75
N ASN A 147 3.08 8.05 9.58
CA ASN A 147 4.51 7.75 9.36
C ASN A 147 5.15 8.67 8.32
N ILE A 148 4.42 9.66 7.80
CA ILE A 148 5.00 10.73 6.99
C ILE A 148 6.08 11.43 7.83
N LEU A 149 7.33 11.36 7.36
CA LEU A 149 8.42 12.15 7.91
C LEU A 149 8.04 13.63 7.76
N SER A 150 7.77 14.31 8.87
CA SER A 150 7.85 15.77 8.91
C SER A 150 9.29 16.15 8.56
N GLN A 151 9.46 16.99 7.54
CA GLN A 151 10.74 17.62 7.21
C GLN A 151 11.28 18.40 8.42
#